data_AF-A0A973P1H0-F1
#
_entry.id   AF-A0A973P1H0-F1
#
_cell.length_a   1.000
_cell.length_b   1.000
_cell.length_c   1.000
_cell.angle_alpha   90.00
_cell.angle_beta   90.00
_cell.angle_gamma   90.00
#
_symmetry.space_group_name_H-M   'P 1'
#
loop_
_entity.id
_entity.type
_entity.pdbx_description
1 polymer ?
#
loop_
_entity_poly.entity_id
_entity_poly.type
_entity_poly.pdbx_seq_one_letter_code
_entity_poly.pdbx_strand_id
1 'polypeptide(L)'
;MRADFDPSGLAHVRALLNAAPEAVPWRMDTAAYSDHCMAAACGALEIAPIDPPWDPAIALEMTRRGAPAYEEDQLSELIGDLRSGEPGAC
;
A
#
# COMPACT_ATOMS: atom_id res chain seq x y z
N MET A 1 2.14 -13.09 -5.50
CA MET A 1 2.53 -12.17 -4.41
C MET A 1 1.32 -11.28 -4.15
N ARG A 2 0.96 -11.03 -2.90
CA ARG A 2 -0.05 -10.03 -2.53
C ARG A 2 0.67 -8.84 -1.90
N ALA A 3 0.20 -7.63 -2.17
CA ALA A 3 0.78 -6.38 -1.67
C ALA A 3 -0.24 -5.59 -0.84
N ASP A 4 -0.81 -6.25 0.17
CA ASP A 4 -1.74 -5.61 1.12
C ASP A 4 -1.04 -4.51 1.92
N PHE A 5 -1.81 -3.55 2.46
CA PHE A 5 -1.30 -2.56 3.41
C PHE A 5 -1.14 -3.21 4.80
N ASP A 6 -0.16 -4.10 4.90
CA ASP A 6 0.28 -4.76 6.12
C ASP A 6 1.82 -4.93 6.12
N PRO A 7 2.42 -5.39 7.24
CA PRO A 7 3.87 -5.58 7.30
C PRO A 7 4.43 -6.56 6.25
N SER A 8 3.68 -7.59 5.88
CA SER A 8 4.12 -8.57 4.87
C SER A 8 4.07 -7.97 3.47
N GLY A 9 3.02 -7.25 3.11
CA GLY A 9 2.90 -6.55 1.83
C GLY A 9 4.00 -5.51 1.64
N LEU A 10 4.26 -4.68 2.66
CA LEU A 10 5.38 -3.73 2.64
C LEU A 10 6.74 -4.43 2.48
N ALA A 11 6.97 -5.54 3.19
CA ALA A 11 8.21 -6.31 3.04
C ALA A 11 8.39 -6.90 1.64
N HIS A 12 7.31 -7.40 1.03
CA HIS A 12 7.34 -7.93 -0.34
C HIS A 12 7.67 -6.86 -1.37
N VAL A 13 7.01 -5.69 -1.30
CA VAL A 13 7.28 -4.57 -2.21
C VAL A 13 8.72 -4.09 -2.04
N ARG A 14 9.21 -3.97 -0.80
CA ARG A 14 10.61 -3.62 -0.54
C ARG A 14 11.59 -4.63 -1.15
N ALA A 15 11.33 -5.93 -1.02
CA ALA A 15 12.16 -6.96 -1.63
C ALA A 15 12.16 -6.87 -3.17
N LEU A 16 11.01 -6.57 -3.78
CA LEU A 16 10.89 -6.36 -5.22
C LEU A 16 11.70 -5.14 -5.68
N LEU A 17 11.57 -3.99 -5.02
CA LEU A 17 12.30 -2.77 -5.38
C LEU A 17 13.81 -2.91 -5.19
N ASN A 18 14.26 -3.68 -4.21
CA ASN A 18 15.68 -4.01 -4.08
C ASN A 18 16.21 -4.82 -5.27
N ALA A 19 15.38 -5.69 -5.86
CA ALA A 19 15.75 -6.49 -7.03
C ALA A 19 15.55 -5.73 -8.35
N ALA A 20 14.63 -4.77 -8.39
CA ALA A 20 14.32 -3.94 -9.54
C ALA A 20 14.20 -2.45 -9.13
N PRO A 21 15.32 -1.73 -8.99
CA PRO A 21 15.33 -0.36 -8.45
C PRO A 21 14.59 0.69 -9.31
N GLU A 22 14.40 0.39 -10.60
CA GLU A 22 13.67 1.26 -11.52
C GLU A 22 12.14 1.01 -11.49
N ALA A 23 11.69 -0.05 -10.82
CA ALA A 23 10.27 -0.31 -10.66
C ALA A 23 9.64 0.71 -9.70
N VAL A 24 8.38 1.03 -9.94
CA VAL A 24 7.59 1.91 -9.09
C VAL A 24 6.40 1.12 -8.55
N PRO A 25 6.12 1.16 -7.23
CA PRO A 25 4.92 0.54 -6.68
C PRO A 25 3.67 1.21 -7.25
N TRP A 26 2.70 0.39 -7.66
CA TRP A 26 1.45 0.88 -8.23
C TRP A 26 0.41 0.99 -7.12
N ARG A 27 -0.05 2.21 -6.83
CA ARG A 27 -1.04 2.51 -5.76
C ARG A 27 -0.69 1.88 -4.41
N MET A 28 0.59 1.95 -4.05
CA MET A 28 1.13 1.52 -2.75
C MET A 28 1.77 2.71 -2.06
N ASP A 29 0.95 3.72 -1.78
CA ASP A 29 1.33 5.00 -1.19
C ASP A 29 0.33 5.39 -0.10
N THR A 30 0.61 6.52 0.56
CA THR A 30 -0.20 7.06 1.65
C THR A 30 -1.61 7.47 1.18
N ALA A 31 -1.75 7.92 -0.07
CA ALA A 31 -3.03 8.37 -0.61
C ALA A 31 -3.95 7.16 -0.84
N ALA A 32 -3.47 6.14 -1.54
CA ALA A 32 -4.13 4.86 -1.73
C ALA A 32 -4.51 4.20 -0.40
N TYR A 33 -3.59 4.16 0.58
CA TYR A 33 -3.94 3.69 1.91
C TYR A 33 -5.09 4.49 2.52
N SER A 34 -5.02 5.82 2.43
CA SER A 34 -5.98 6.72 3.07
C SER A 34 -7.38 6.63 2.48
N ASP A 35 -7.48 6.42 1.18
CA ASP A 35 -8.73 6.32 0.42
C ASP A 35 -9.47 5.00 0.70
N HIS A 36 -8.71 3.91 0.90
CA HIS A 36 -9.26 2.56 1.06
C HIS A 36 -9.33 2.07 2.50
N CYS A 37 -8.61 2.72 3.42
CA CYS A 37 -8.68 2.41 4.84
C CYS A 37 -10.07 2.76 5.41
N MET A 38 -10.94 1.75 5.56
CA MET A 38 -12.23 1.89 6.21
C MET A 38 -12.03 2.18 7.70
N ALA A 39 -12.57 3.31 8.18
CA ALA A 39 -12.37 3.85 9.53
C ALA A 39 -12.91 3.01 10.71
N ALA A 40 -13.17 1.70 10.55
CA ALA A 40 -13.93 0.91 11.52
C ALA A 40 -13.33 -0.45 11.93
N ALA A 41 -12.14 -0.85 11.44
CA ALA A 41 -11.54 -2.10 11.90
C ALA A 41 -10.76 -1.89 13.21
N CYS A 42 -11.45 -2.03 14.35
CA CYS A 42 -10.82 -2.20 15.65
C CYS A 42 -10.00 -3.50 15.66
N GLY A 43 -8.71 -3.36 15.42
CA GLY A 43 -7.70 -4.38 15.67
C GLY A 43 -6.36 -3.73 15.45
N ALA A 44 -5.74 -3.23 16.53
CA ALA A 44 -4.48 -2.50 16.44
C ALA A 44 -3.47 -3.30 15.62
N LEU A 45 -3.22 -2.84 14.39
CA LEU A 45 -2.16 -3.41 13.56
C LEU A 45 -0.84 -3.10 14.28
N GLU A 46 -0.18 -4.13 14.82
CA GLU A 46 1.20 -3.99 15.30
C GLU A 46 2.11 -3.86 14.08
N ILE A 47 2.28 -2.64 13.61
CA ILE A 47 3.20 -2.34 12.53
C ILE A 47 4.60 -2.29 13.13
N ALA A 48 5.34 -3.39 12.96
CA ALA A 48 6.78 -3.32 13.12
C ALA A 48 7.30 -2.21 12.20
N PRO A 49 8.27 -1.38 12.64
CA PRO A 49 8.75 -0.25 11.85
C PRO A 49 9.45 -0.77 10.60
N ILE A 50 8.69 -0.91 9.52
CA ILE A 50 9.20 -1.04 8.18
C ILE A 50 9.29 0.38 7.64
N ASP A 51 10.47 0.72 7.13
CA ASP A 51 10.73 1.95 6.40
C ASP A 51 10.61 1.65 4.90
N PRO A 52 9.48 1.97 4.26
CA PRO A 52 9.29 1.85 2.82
C PRO A 52 9.93 3.06 2.11
N PRO A 53 11.08 2.90 1.43
CA PRO A 53 11.81 4.03 0.86
C PRO A 53 11.07 4.76 -0.27
N TRP A 54 10.01 4.16 -0.83
CA TRP A 54 9.19 4.77 -1.88
C TRP A 54 8.16 5.76 -1.35
N ASP A 55 7.71 5.58 -0.09
CA ASP A 55 6.82 6.52 0.58
C ASP A 55 6.94 6.37 2.10
N PRO A 56 7.83 7.13 2.77
CA PRO A 56 8.01 7.03 4.22
C PRO A 56 6.76 7.38 5.03
N ALA A 57 5.79 8.11 4.46
CA ALA A 57 4.58 8.51 5.17
C ALA A 57 3.56 7.36 5.32
N ILE A 58 3.63 6.33 4.47
CA ILE A 58 2.66 5.22 4.48
C ILE A 58 2.70 4.46 5.81
N ALA A 59 3.90 4.14 6.32
CA ALA A 59 4.06 3.40 7.57
C ALA A 59 3.58 4.22 8.79
N LEU A 60 3.80 5.54 8.75
CA LEU A 60 3.28 6.46 9.77
C LEU A 60 1.76 6.53 9.76
N GLU A 61 1.15 6.65 8.58
CA GLU A 61 -0.30 6.72 8.43
C GLU A 61 -0.98 5.41 8.82
N MET A 62 -0.41 4.27 8.41
CA MET A 62 -0.89 2.95 8.83
C MET A 62 -0.77 2.75 10.34
N THR A 63 0.30 3.23 10.97
CA THR A 63 0.47 3.17 12.44
C THR A 63 -0.56 4.06 13.13
N ARG A 64 -0.80 5.26 12.58
CA ARG A 64 -1.77 6.24 13.12
C ARG A 64 -3.20 5.72 13.06
N ARG A 65 -3.58 5.08 11.95
CA ARG A 65 -4.94 4.54 11.75
C ARG A 65 -5.12 3.17 12.40
N GLY A 66 -4.06 2.37 12.48
CA GLY A 66 -4.07 1.05 13.10
C GLY A 66 -5.01 0.05 12.44
N ALA A 67 -5.36 0.26 11.17
CA ALA A 67 -6.34 -0.53 10.44
C ALA A 67 -5.70 -1.16 9.19
N PRO A 68 -5.98 -2.46 8.91
CA PRO A 68 -5.58 -3.10 7.67
C PRO A 68 -6.36 -2.51 6.49
N ALA A 69 -5.73 -2.44 5.32
CA ALA A 69 -6.40 -2.22 4.04
C ALA A 69 -5.91 -3.27 3.05
N TYR A 70 -6.82 -3.95 2.37
CA TYR A 70 -6.48 -5.04 1.47
C TYR A 70 -6.29 -4.52 0.04
N GLU A 71 -5.43 -5.17 -0.75
CA GLU A 71 -5.27 -4.86 -2.18
C GLU A 71 -6.62 -4.97 -2.92
N GLU A 72 -7.46 -5.92 -2.48
CA GLU A 72 -8.77 -6.20 -3.04
C GLU A 72 -9.76 -5.02 -2.90
N ASP A 73 -9.55 -4.16 -1.91
CA ASP A 73 -10.34 -2.94 -1.70
C ASP A 73 -10.06 -1.87 -2.77
N GLN A 74 -8.96 -2.00 -3.52
CA GLN A 74 -8.54 -1.11 -4.62
C GLN A 74 -8.90 -1.64 -6.02
N LEU A 75 -9.62 -2.77 -6.12
CA LEU A 75 -9.83 -3.45 -7.41
C LEU A 75 -10.52 -2.57 -8.44
N SER A 76 -11.42 -1.68 -8.02
CA SER A 76 -12.17 -0.81 -8.94
C SER A 76 -11.23 0.17 -9.64
N GLU A 77 -10.31 0.76 -8.87
CA GLU A 77 -9.31 1.72 -9.29
C GLU A 77 -8.24 1.04 -10.15
N LEU A 78 -7.73 -0.11 -9.71
CA LEU A 78 -6.77 -0.91 -10.48
C LEU A 78 -7.34 -1.34 -11.84
N ILE A 79 -8.60 -1.77 -11.89
CA ILE A 79 -9.27 -2.10 -13.16
C ILE A 79 -9.49 -0.83 -14.01
N GLY A 80 -9.78 0.30 -13.37
CA GLY A 80 -9.91 1.60 -14.05
C GLY A 80 -8.63 2.00 -14.79
N ASP A 81 -7.51 1.93 -14.10
CA ASP A 81 -6.16 2.18 -14.62
C ASP A 81 -5.79 1.22 -15.77
N LEU A 82 -6.09 -0.08 -15.64
CA LEU A 82 -5.85 -1.03 -16.73
C LEU A 82 -6.68 -0.72 -17.98
N ARG A 83 -7.89 -0.17 -17.82
CA ARG A 83 -8.75 0.23 -18.93
C ARG A 83 -8.28 1.52 -19.59
N SER A 84 -7.68 2.45 -18.84
CA SER A 84 -7.07 3.66 -19.41
C SER A 84 -5.70 3.39 -20.04
N GLY A 85 -5.02 2.31 -19.62
CA GLY A 85 -3.66 1.99 -20.04
C GLY A 85 -2.60 2.85 -19.33
N GLU A 86 -2.99 3.52 -18.23
CA GLU A 86 -2.12 4.39 -17.45
C GLU A 86 -2.24 4.00 -15.97
N PRO A 87 -1.13 3.82 -15.23
CA PRO A 87 -1.20 3.76 -13.78
C PRO A 87 -1.77 5.09 -13.30
N GLY A 88 -2.87 5.06 -12.56
CA GLY A 88 -3.48 6.26 -11.99
C GLY A 88 -2.49 6.95 -11.06
N ALA A 89 -2.75 8.24 -10.78
CA ALA A 89 -1.84 9.04 -9.97
C ALA A 89 -1.55 8.38 -8.61
N CYS A 90 -0.25 8.24 -8.30
CA CYS A 90 0.27 7.91 -6.96
C CYS A 90 0.28 9.15 -6.06
#